data_AF-A0A9X7WID5-F1
#
_entry.id   AF-A0A9X7WID5-F1
#
_cell.length_a   1.000
_cell.length_b   1.000
_cell.length_c   1.000
_cell.angle_alpha   90.00
_cell.angle_beta   90.00
_cell.angle_gamma   90.00
#
_symmetry.space_group_name_H-M   'P 1'
#
loop_
_entity.id
_entity.type
_entity.pdbx_description
1 polymer ?
#
loop_
_entity_poly.entity_id
_entity_poly.type
_entity_poly.pdbx_seq_one_letter_code
_entity_poly.pdbx_strand_id
1 'polypeptide(L)'
;MIVELNGSQRGGWLYADGTPYPQRSLPPNLVIREFSRFELASGGKLPDGWQIESFVVAPWFGQPGGGTAFRLLDQNDRTGPLLRLIDAGLAKSIRPEVASLPAPPGPIAAPTVDLGDYPEPYRPVVRAWYQWRIIATEGRRPFVDAERFPWPDLPLLLTASERLWGEQRPEVTDGVLTFSLGGIAFGFFLNTSDKWVVQQRDRNSWHKNWGFVLLEDAQKFLLFLIAEEARTLRGLPNIGTGWHRDKPANGIEFARYPQDSRAGAVFVCHAGSKSEYLAWMDEWEATRFAPAFEHGYNDLHAILSEGIPSAWFVEIE
;
A
#
# COMPACT_ATOMS: atom_id res chain seq x y z
N MET A 1 12.06 -4.42 -19.80
CA MET A 1 12.73 -5.32 -18.82
C MET A 1 11.66 -5.93 -17.92
N ILE A 2 11.74 -7.22 -17.58
CA ILE A 2 10.79 -7.85 -16.64
C ILE A 2 11.38 -7.82 -15.23
N VAL A 3 10.56 -7.43 -14.27
CA VAL A 3 10.90 -7.38 -12.85
C VAL A 3 9.81 -8.00 -11.99
N GLU A 4 10.21 -8.54 -10.84
CA GLU A 4 9.34 -9.12 -9.83
C GLU A 4 9.29 -8.26 -8.55
N LEU A 5 8.15 -8.25 -7.88
CA LEU A 5 7.90 -7.57 -6.60
C LEU A 5 7.23 -8.54 -5.63
N ASN A 6 7.76 -8.63 -4.40
CA ASN A 6 7.07 -9.27 -3.28
C ASN A 6 6.53 -8.18 -2.35
N GLY A 7 5.21 -8.03 -2.27
CA GLY A 7 4.54 -7.02 -1.45
C GLY A 7 3.88 -5.91 -2.28
N SER A 8 3.54 -4.80 -1.60
CA SER A 8 2.77 -3.70 -2.19
C SER A 8 3.51 -2.98 -3.31
N GLN A 9 2.78 -2.54 -4.34
CA GLN A 9 3.27 -1.63 -5.38
C GLN A 9 3.73 -0.27 -4.83
N ARG A 10 3.44 0.03 -3.56
CA ARG A 10 3.99 1.17 -2.82
C ARG A 10 5.45 0.98 -2.40
N GLY A 11 6.00 -0.22 -2.55
CA GLY A 11 7.43 -0.50 -2.42
C GLY A 11 8.23 -0.12 -3.68
N GLY A 12 9.55 0.01 -3.53
CA GLY A 12 10.47 0.37 -4.62
C GLY A 12 11.65 -0.57 -4.80
N TRP A 13 11.58 -1.77 -4.21
CA TRP A 13 12.59 -2.81 -4.33
C TRP A 13 12.05 -3.91 -5.22
N LEU A 14 12.72 -4.13 -6.34
CA LEU A 14 12.32 -5.05 -7.38
C LEU A 14 13.43 -6.08 -7.60
N TYR A 15 13.09 -7.22 -8.16
CA TYR A 15 14.04 -8.30 -8.44
C TYR A 15 14.04 -8.61 -9.93
N ALA A 16 15.17 -9.04 -10.46
CA ALA A 16 15.20 -9.59 -11.81
C ALA A 16 14.25 -10.79 -11.89
N ASP A 17 13.59 -10.93 -13.03
CA ASP A 17 12.65 -12.03 -13.28
C ASP A 17 13.28 -13.39 -12.96
N GLY A 18 12.54 -14.26 -12.26
CA GLY A 18 13.02 -15.59 -11.88
C GLY A 18 14.01 -15.65 -10.71
N THR A 19 14.37 -14.53 -10.06
CA THR A 19 15.31 -14.54 -8.92
C THR A 19 14.80 -15.44 -7.78
N PRO A 20 15.52 -16.49 -7.34
CA PRO A 20 15.09 -17.32 -6.21
C PRO A 20 14.91 -16.52 -4.91
N TYR A 21 13.93 -16.85 -4.07
CA TYR A 21 13.66 -16.08 -2.84
C TYR A 21 14.80 -16.03 -1.83
N PRO A 22 15.57 -17.11 -1.58
CA PRO A 22 16.77 -17.02 -0.75
C PRO A 22 17.78 -15.99 -1.27
N GLN A 23 17.77 -15.71 -2.58
CA GLN A 23 18.63 -14.71 -3.19
C GLN A 23 18.07 -13.28 -3.12
N ARG A 24 16.82 -13.10 -2.66
CA ARG A 24 16.16 -11.81 -2.48
C ARG A 24 16.38 -11.18 -1.09
N SER A 25 16.85 -11.96 -0.12
CA SER A 25 17.05 -11.57 1.28
C SER A 25 15.85 -10.82 1.87
N LEU A 26 14.65 -11.40 1.68
CA LEU A 26 13.39 -10.86 2.17
C LEU A 26 12.97 -11.55 3.48
N PRO A 27 12.23 -10.83 4.34
CA PRO A 27 11.74 -11.40 5.60
C PRO A 27 10.68 -12.49 5.36
N PRO A 28 10.45 -13.40 6.31
CA PRO A 28 9.51 -14.52 6.16
C PRO A 28 8.08 -14.10 5.80
N ASN A 29 7.61 -12.96 6.30
CA ASN A 29 6.26 -12.48 6.08
C ASN A 29 5.96 -12.01 4.65
N LEU A 30 6.97 -11.91 3.76
CA LEU A 30 6.75 -11.67 2.33
C LEU A 30 6.63 -12.95 1.50
N VAL A 31 6.93 -14.13 2.07
CA VAL A 31 6.75 -15.44 1.41
C VAL A 31 5.27 -15.75 1.21
N ILE A 32 4.44 -15.36 2.18
CA ILE A 32 3.00 -15.69 2.22
C ILE A 32 2.14 -14.76 1.35
N ARG A 33 2.78 -14.04 0.43
CA ARG A 33 2.17 -12.97 -0.36
C ARG A 33 2.30 -13.31 -1.82
N GLU A 34 1.30 -12.86 -2.58
CA GLU A 34 1.38 -12.89 -4.03
C GLU A 34 2.61 -12.08 -4.48
N PHE A 35 3.45 -12.69 -5.31
CA PHE A 35 4.48 -11.96 -6.02
C PHE A 35 3.87 -11.45 -7.34
N SER A 36 4.23 -10.23 -7.72
CA SER A 36 3.74 -9.57 -8.92
C SER A 36 4.87 -9.39 -9.93
N ARG A 37 4.59 -9.61 -11.22
CA ARG A 37 5.51 -9.36 -12.33
C ARG A 37 5.12 -8.11 -13.10
N PHE A 38 6.11 -7.34 -13.50
CA PHE A 38 5.92 -6.10 -14.25
C PHE A 38 6.89 -6.01 -15.42
N GLU A 39 6.38 -5.50 -16.53
CA GLU A 39 7.19 -5.06 -17.65
C GLU A 39 7.47 -3.56 -17.48
N LEU A 40 8.75 -3.21 -17.34
CA LEU A 40 9.20 -1.82 -17.39
C LEU A 40 9.41 -1.42 -18.86
N ALA A 41 8.81 -0.29 -19.22
CA ALA A 41 8.88 0.29 -20.56
C ALA A 41 10.33 0.59 -20.96
N SER A 42 10.73 0.16 -22.15
CA SER A 42 12.05 0.44 -22.71
C SER A 42 12.08 1.85 -23.31
N GLY A 43 13.10 2.64 -22.97
CA GLY A 43 13.34 3.97 -23.56
C GLY A 43 12.38 5.08 -23.10
N GLY A 44 11.46 4.79 -22.17
CA GLY A 44 10.62 5.81 -21.53
C GLY A 44 11.45 6.70 -20.60
N LYS A 45 11.19 8.01 -20.62
CA LYS A 45 11.80 8.93 -19.65
C LYS A 45 11.19 8.65 -18.28
N LEU A 46 12.03 8.29 -17.30
CA LEU A 46 11.62 8.19 -15.90
C LEU A 46 11.07 9.55 -15.41
N PRO A 47 10.27 9.56 -14.33
CA PRO A 47 9.90 10.82 -13.66
C PRO A 47 11.14 11.68 -13.39
N ASP A 48 10.99 13.00 -13.42
CA ASP A 48 12.15 13.90 -13.30
C ASP A 48 12.94 13.64 -12.01
N GLY A 49 14.25 13.47 -12.16
CA GLY A 49 15.19 13.14 -11.07
C GLY A 49 15.16 11.68 -10.60
N TRP A 50 14.31 10.82 -11.15
CA TRP A 50 14.26 9.40 -10.79
C TRP A 50 15.32 8.59 -11.53
N GLN A 51 15.84 7.58 -10.84
CA GLN A 51 16.79 6.61 -11.39
C GLN A 51 16.48 5.18 -10.92
N ILE A 52 16.95 4.19 -11.68
CA ILE A 52 16.88 2.78 -11.32
C ILE A 52 18.30 2.28 -11.13
N GLU A 53 18.63 1.87 -9.91
CA GLU A 53 19.93 1.27 -9.61
C GLU A 53 19.82 -0.25 -9.61
N SER A 54 20.76 -0.94 -10.25
CA SER A 54 20.91 -2.40 -10.12
C SER A 54 21.99 -2.73 -9.09
N PHE A 55 21.75 -3.73 -8.25
CA PHE A 55 22.72 -4.20 -7.26
C PHE A 55 22.58 -5.70 -6.99
N VAL A 56 23.63 -6.28 -6.39
CA VAL A 56 23.62 -7.65 -5.88
C VAL A 56 23.12 -7.63 -4.44
N VAL A 57 22.09 -8.41 -4.15
CA VAL A 57 21.45 -8.46 -2.84
C VAL A 57 22.42 -9.02 -1.80
N ALA A 58 22.64 -8.29 -0.69
CA ALA A 58 23.45 -8.77 0.42
C ALA A 58 22.72 -9.86 1.23
N PRO A 59 23.44 -10.78 1.92
CA PRO A 59 22.83 -11.73 2.85
C PRO A 59 22.07 -11.01 3.97
N TRP A 60 20.83 -11.40 4.24
CA TRP A 60 20.01 -10.83 5.33
C TRP A 60 18.84 -11.77 5.70
N PHE A 61 18.20 -11.55 6.86
CA PHE A 61 17.10 -12.39 7.37
C PHE A 61 17.39 -13.90 7.37
N GLY A 62 18.66 -14.29 7.60
CA GLY A 62 19.09 -15.70 7.55
C GLY A 62 19.17 -16.29 6.14
N GLN A 63 19.02 -15.47 5.11
CA GLN A 63 19.08 -15.86 3.70
C GLN A 63 20.43 -15.46 3.07
N PRO A 64 20.93 -16.22 2.09
CA PRO A 64 22.25 -16.00 1.50
C PRO A 64 22.34 -14.77 0.59
N GLY A 65 21.23 -14.25 0.06
CA GLY A 65 21.27 -13.18 -0.94
C GLY A 65 21.95 -13.62 -2.24
N GLY A 66 22.54 -12.67 -2.97
CA GLY A 66 23.26 -12.89 -4.22
C GLY A 66 22.45 -12.70 -5.50
N GLY A 67 21.15 -12.41 -5.37
CA GLY A 67 20.28 -12.15 -6.52
C GLY A 67 20.47 -10.75 -7.09
N THR A 68 20.04 -10.56 -8.34
CA THR A 68 19.98 -9.23 -8.96
C THR A 68 18.71 -8.52 -8.54
N ALA A 69 18.86 -7.35 -7.94
CA ALA A 69 17.76 -6.49 -7.55
C ALA A 69 17.89 -5.09 -8.15
N PHE A 70 16.77 -4.40 -8.21
CA PHE A 70 16.66 -3.02 -8.65
C PHE A 70 16.03 -2.17 -7.55
N ARG A 71 16.54 -0.96 -7.38
CA ARG A 71 15.96 0.04 -6.48
C ARG A 71 15.50 1.24 -7.29
N LEU A 72 14.23 1.60 -7.11
CA LEU A 72 13.70 2.84 -7.65
C LEU A 72 14.11 3.97 -6.71
N LEU A 73 14.93 4.89 -7.18
CA LEU A 73 15.32 6.08 -6.44
C LEU A 73 14.55 7.28 -6.96
N ASP A 74 13.98 8.04 -6.03
CA ASP A 74 13.39 9.34 -6.32
C ASP A 74 14.46 10.42 -6.46
N GLN A 75 14.03 11.65 -6.75
CA GLN A 75 14.88 12.82 -6.93
C GLN A 75 15.73 13.21 -5.70
N ASN A 76 15.52 12.57 -4.56
CA ASN A 76 16.24 12.77 -3.30
C ASN A 76 17.05 11.53 -2.88
N ASP A 77 17.29 10.59 -3.80
CA ASP A 77 17.96 9.30 -3.53
C ASP A 77 17.25 8.44 -2.47
N ARG A 78 15.94 8.64 -2.30
CA ARG A 78 15.10 7.80 -1.44
C ARG A 78 14.36 6.76 -2.27
N THR A 79 13.97 5.67 -1.63
CA THR A 79 13.23 4.62 -2.35
C THR A 79 11.85 5.10 -2.75
N GLY A 80 11.60 5.23 -4.05
CA GLY A 80 10.31 5.62 -4.62
C GLY A 80 9.40 4.41 -4.90
N PRO A 81 8.06 4.56 -4.86
CA PRO A 81 7.13 3.45 -5.14
C PRO A 81 7.10 3.05 -6.62
N LEU A 82 7.00 1.75 -6.91
CA LEU A 82 6.72 1.22 -8.26
C LEU A 82 5.41 1.79 -8.82
N LEU A 83 4.42 2.02 -7.96
CA LEU A 83 3.13 2.57 -8.32
C LEU A 83 3.25 3.91 -9.06
N ARG A 84 4.28 4.72 -8.80
CA ARG A 84 4.52 5.97 -9.55
C ARG A 84 4.93 5.70 -11.00
N LEU A 85 5.68 4.63 -11.27
CA LEU A 85 5.97 4.20 -12.64
C LEU A 85 4.72 3.63 -13.33
N ILE A 86 3.86 2.92 -12.59
CA ILE A 86 2.58 2.43 -13.12
C ILE A 86 1.68 3.61 -13.50
N ASP A 87 1.56 4.62 -12.63
CA ASP A 87 0.78 5.82 -12.88
C ASP A 87 1.28 6.60 -14.10
N ALA A 88 2.61 6.66 -14.28
CA ALA A 88 3.26 7.27 -15.43
C ALA A 88 3.20 6.42 -16.73
N GLY A 89 2.63 5.21 -16.68
CA GLY A 89 2.57 4.28 -17.82
C GLY A 89 3.93 3.65 -18.18
N LEU A 90 4.90 3.71 -17.27
CA LEU A 90 6.26 3.19 -17.44
C LEU A 90 6.43 1.77 -16.89
N ALA A 91 5.45 1.28 -16.13
CA ALA A 91 5.40 -0.10 -15.66
C ALA A 91 4.01 -0.69 -15.90
N LYS A 92 3.96 -1.89 -16.47
CA LYS A 92 2.70 -2.61 -16.73
C LYS A 92 2.74 -3.96 -16.04
N SER A 93 1.68 -4.31 -15.30
CA SER A 93 1.56 -5.66 -14.76
C SER A 93 1.49 -6.67 -15.92
N ILE A 94 2.39 -7.64 -15.89
CA ILE A 94 2.32 -8.83 -16.74
C ILE A 94 1.44 -9.80 -15.96
N ARG A 95 0.41 -10.36 -16.61
CA ARG A 95 -0.69 -11.13 -16.00
C ARG A 95 -0.32 -11.83 -14.68
N PRO A 96 -1.18 -11.73 -13.65
CA PRO A 96 -0.89 -12.31 -12.35
C PRO A 96 -0.88 -13.83 -12.48
N GLU A 97 0.24 -14.47 -12.18
CA GLU A 97 0.30 -15.91 -11.92
C GLU A 97 -0.63 -16.30 -10.76
N VAL A 98 -1.26 -15.37 -10.05
CA VAL A 98 -2.29 -15.59 -9.02
C VAL A 98 -3.38 -16.56 -9.49
N ALA A 99 -3.82 -16.51 -10.76
CA ALA A 99 -4.80 -17.46 -11.28
C ALA A 99 -4.22 -18.87 -11.54
N SER A 100 -2.89 -18.99 -11.63
CA SER A 100 -2.14 -20.26 -11.73
C SER A 100 -1.55 -20.72 -10.39
N LEU A 101 -1.60 -19.89 -9.34
CA LEU A 101 -1.20 -20.30 -8.01
C LEU A 101 -2.21 -21.32 -7.48
N PRO A 102 -1.77 -22.44 -6.89
CA PRO A 102 -2.68 -23.41 -6.31
C PRO A 102 -3.59 -22.73 -5.29
N ALA A 103 -4.88 -23.09 -5.32
CA ALA A 103 -5.84 -22.54 -4.39
C ALA A 103 -5.35 -22.74 -2.94
N PRO A 104 -5.42 -21.71 -2.08
CA PRO A 104 -5.09 -21.87 -0.67
C PRO A 104 -5.88 -23.02 -0.03
N PRO A 105 -5.32 -23.70 0.98
CA PRO A 105 -6.00 -24.81 1.64
C PRO A 105 -7.25 -24.31 2.38
N GLY A 106 -8.40 -24.47 1.75
CA GLY A 106 -9.74 -24.28 2.31
C GLY A 106 -10.20 -22.82 2.43
N PRO A 107 -11.52 -22.61 2.54
CA PRO A 107 -12.08 -21.30 2.89
C PRO A 107 -11.71 -20.92 4.33
N ILE A 108 -11.50 -19.64 4.58
CA ILE A 108 -11.58 -19.05 5.93
C ILE A 108 -13.07 -18.93 6.24
N ALA A 109 -13.52 -19.48 7.38
CA ALA A 109 -14.69 -18.92 8.04
C ALA A 109 -14.28 -17.52 8.47
N ALA A 110 -14.75 -16.47 7.78
CA ALA A 110 -14.42 -15.08 8.10
C ALA A 110 -14.52 -14.93 9.63
N PRO A 111 -13.42 -14.60 10.32
CA PRO A 111 -13.47 -14.54 11.77
C PRO A 111 -14.52 -13.49 12.15
N THR A 112 -15.30 -13.79 13.18
CA THR A 112 -16.16 -12.78 13.79
C THR A 112 -15.24 -11.66 14.27
N VAL A 113 -15.37 -10.49 13.65
CA VAL A 113 -14.68 -9.27 14.04
C VAL A 113 -15.68 -8.48 14.85
N ASP A 114 -15.39 -8.26 16.12
CA ASP A 114 -16.15 -7.37 17.00
C ASP A 114 -15.48 -6.00 16.99
N LEU A 115 -16.13 -5.00 16.41
CA LEU A 115 -15.62 -3.64 16.35
C LEU A 115 -15.75 -2.88 17.68
N GLY A 116 -16.49 -3.42 18.64
CA GLY A 116 -16.62 -2.89 20.00
C GLY A 116 -15.30 -2.80 20.75
N ASP A 117 -14.35 -3.68 20.43
CA ASP A 117 -12.99 -3.70 20.99
C ASP A 117 -12.14 -2.50 20.56
N TYR A 118 -12.56 -1.77 19.53
CA TYR A 118 -11.82 -0.65 18.98
C TYR A 118 -12.47 0.68 19.40
N PRO A 119 -11.72 1.65 19.95
CA PRO A 119 -12.28 2.95 20.29
C PRO A 119 -12.52 3.81 19.05
N GLU A 120 -13.49 4.74 19.14
CA GLU A 120 -13.49 5.88 18.21
C GLU A 120 -12.18 6.68 18.41
N PRO A 121 -11.61 7.25 17.33
CA PRO A 121 -12.15 7.33 15.97
C PRO A 121 -11.61 6.27 14.99
N TYR A 122 -11.12 5.13 15.50
CA TYR A 122 -10.45 4.13 14.66
C TYR A 122 -11.39 3.14 14.00
N ARG A 123 -12.63 2.99 14.50
CA ARG A 123 -13.57 1.97 14.01
C ARG A 123 -13.80 2.00 12.49
N PRO A 124 -13.98 3.15 11.82
CA PRO A 124 -14.16 3.16 10.37
C PRO A 124 -12.96 2.58 9.61
N VAL A 125 -11.74 2.86 10.07
CA VAL A 125 -10.50 2.35 9.47
C VAL A 125 -10.36 0.84 9.72
N VAL A 126 -10.65 0.39 10.95
CA VAL A 126 -10.59 -1.03 11.33
C VAL A 126 -11.60 -1.83 10.50
N ARG A 127 -12.84 -1.35 10.39
CA ARG A 127 -13.89 -1.94 9.55
C ARG A 127 -13.43 -2.04 8.09
N ALA A 128 -12.90 -0.95 7.53
CA ALA A 128 -12.36 -0.94 6.17
C ALA A 128 -11.24 -1.98 6.01
N TRP A 129 -10.29 -2.05 6.94
CA TRP A 129 -9.19 -3.02 6.86
C TRP A 129 -9.70 -4.46 6.76
N TYR A 130 -10.61 -4.87 7.65
CA TYR A 130 -11.14 -6.24 7.63
C TYR A 130 -11.99 -6.50 6.38
N GLN A 131 -12.90 -5.59 6.03
CA GLN A 131 -13.77 -5.73 4.86
C GLN A 131 -12.98 -5.95 3.58
N TRP A 132 -12.02 -5.05 3.32
CA TRP A 132 -11.24 -5.05 2.11
C TRP A 132 -10.18 -6.15 2.11
N ARG A 133 -9.73 -6.62 3.28
CA ARG A 133 -8.88 -7.81 3.36
C ARG A 133 -9.63 -9.10 3.04
N ILE A 134 -10.87 -9.23 3.48
CA ILE A 134 -11.75 -10.35 3.09
C ILE A 134 -11.96 -10.35 1.58
N ILE A 135 -12.25 -9.19 0.99
CA ILE A 135 -12.35 -9.00 -0.46
C ILE A 135 -11.05 -9.42 -1.17
N ALA A 136 -9.90 -8.91 -0.72
CA ALA A 136 -8.60 -9.18 -1.34
C ALA A 136 -8.25 -10.67 -1.37
N THR A 137 -8.59 -11.39 -0.31
CA THR A 137 -8.25 -12.81 -0.13
C THR A 137 -9.32 -13.77 -0.63
N GLU A 138 -10.50 -13.27 -1.00
CA GLU A 138 -11.72 -14.07 -1.18
C GLU A 138 -12.04 -14.91 0.07
N GLY A 139 -11.71 -14.38 1.25
CA GLY A 139 -11.81 -15.13 2.51
C GLY A 139 -10.96 -16.41 2.51
N ARG A 140 -9.77 -16.41 1.90
CA ARG A 140 -8.85 -17.56 1.93
C ARG A 140 -7.58 -17.24 2.69
N ARG A 141 -6.92 -18.28 3.22
CA ARG A 141 -5.63 -18.11 3.89
C ARG A 141 -4.58 -17.56 2.93
N PRO A 142 -3.55 -16.86 3.44
CA PRO A 142 -2.45 -16.37 2.62
C PRO A 142 -1.84 -17.51 1.82
N PHE A 143 -1.58 -17.22 0.55
CA PHE A 143 -0.92 -18.18 -0.32
C PHE A 143 0.54 -18.33 0.09
N VAL A 144 1.01 -19.57 0.21
CA VAL A 144 2.43 -19.87 0.46
C VAL A 144 2.93 -20.69 -0.72
N ASP A 145 3.84 -20.12 -1.50
CA ASP A 145 4.52 -20.86 -2.56
C ASP A 145 5.59 -21.79 -1.95
N ALA A 146 5.16 -22.91 -1.38
CA ALA A 146 6.07 -23.84 -0.72
C ALA A 146 7.06 -24.52 -1.69
N GLU A 147 6.70 -24.61 -2.97
CA GLU A 147 7.57 -25.16 -4.02
C GLU A 147 8.68 -24.18 -4.39
N ARG A 148 8.33 -22.90 -4.61
CA ARG A 148 9.32 -21.88 -4.95
C ARG A 148 10.10 -21.40 -3.72
N PHE A 149 9.49 -21.46 -2.53
CA PHE A 149 10.00 -20.94 -1.26
C PHE A 149 9.94 -22.00 -0.13
N PRO A 150 10.76 -23.05 -0.20
CA PRO A 150 10.78 -24.10 0.82
C PRO A 150 11.41 -23.58 2.11
N TRP A 151 10.59 -23.08 3.04
CA TRP A 151 11.01 -22.61 4.35
C TRP A 151 10.31 -23.44 5.45
N PRO A 152 10.94 -24.53 5.92
CA PRO A 152 10.27 -25.53 6.78
C PRO A 152 9.75 -24.95 8.09
N ASP A 153 10.45 -23.96 8.66
CA ASP A 153 10.08 -23.30 9.91
C ASP A 153 9.19 -22.05 9.72
N LEU A 154 8.71 -21.78 8.49
CA LEU A 154 7.90 -20.59 8.18
C LEU A 154 6.73 -20.37 9.14
N PRO A 155 5.94 -21.38 9.56
CA PRO A 155 4.84 -21.17 10.50
C PRO A 155 5.27 -20.62 11.87
N LEU A 156 6.51 -20.86 12.29
CA LEU A 156 7.06 -20.36 13.57
C LEU A 156 7.56 -18.92 13.46
N LEU A 157 7.80 -18.43 12.25
CA LEU A 157 8.33 -17.09 11.97
C LEU A 157 7.25 -16.05 11.71
N LEU A 158 6.00 -16.48 11.59
CA LEU A 158 4.85 -15.63 11.28
C LEU A 158 4.00 -15.38 12.53
N THR A 159 3.48 -14.16 12.66
CA THR A 159 2.51 -13.86 13.73
C THR A 159 1.21 -14.64 13.52
N ALA A 160 0.38 -14.74 14.56
CA ALA A 160 -0.96 -15.31 14.41
C ALA A 160 -1.78 -14.54 13.38
N SER A 161 -1.65 -13.21 13.34
CA SER A 161 -2.29 -12.36 12.35
C SER A 161 -1.79 -12.65 10.94
N GLU A 162 -0.47 -12.73 10.73
CA GLU A 162 0.10 -13.03 9.42
C GLU A 162 -0.33 -14.41 8.91
N ARG A 163 -0.41 -15.42 9.77
CA ARG A 163 -0.88 -16.75 9.36
C ARG A 163 -2.35 -16.78 8.96
N LEU A 164 -3.18 -15.92 9.55
CA LEU A 164 -4.61 -15.87 9.29
C LEU A 164 -4.95 -14.95 8.12
N TRP A 165 -4.39 -13.74 8.13
CA TRP A 165 -4.73 -12.65 7.22
C TRP A 165 -3.66 -12.36 6.18
N GLY A 166 -2.43 -12.81 6.39
CA GLY A 166 -1.29 -12.45 5.55
C GLY A 166 -0.72 -11.09 5.91
N GLU A 167 -1.32 -10.38 6.87
CA GLU A 167 -1.02 -9.02 7.28
C GLU A 167 -1.09 -8.92 8.82
N GLN A 168 -0.47 -7.90 9.38
CA GLN A 168 -0.74 -7.47 10.76
C GLN A 168 -2.08 -6.74 10.79
N ARG A 169 -3.00 -7.25 11.59
CA ARG A 169 -4.33 -6.68 11.81
C ARG A 169 -4.25 -5.31 12.51
N PRO A 170 -5.35 -4.54 12.49
CA PRO A 170 -5.49 -3.33 13.27
C PRO A 170 -5.32 -3.61 14.77
N GLU A 171 -4.40 -2.89 15.40
CA GLU A 171 -4.15 -2.90 16.84
C GLU A 171 -3.96 -1.46 17.33
N VAL A 172 -4.60 -1.11 18.45
CA VAL A 172 -4.50 0.23 19.06
C VAL A 172 -3.67 0.13 20.32
N THR A 173 -2.53 0.82 20.33
CA THR A 173 -1.63 0.90 21.49
C THR A 173 -1.25 2.36 21.70
N ASP A 174 -1.39 2.85 22.94
CA ASP A 174 -1.02 4.23 23.34
C ASP A 174 -1.60 5.33 22.43
N GLY A 175 -2.86 5.17 21.99
CA GLY A 175 -3.52 6.15 21.11
C GLY A 175 -2.99 6.15 19.67
N VAL A 176 -2.33 5.08 19.23
CA VAL A 176 -1.90 4.89 17.85
C VAL A 176 -2.53 3.61 17.31
N LEU A 177 -3.28 3.74 16.22
CA LEU A 177 -3.73 2.60 15.45
C LEU A 177 -2.59 2.14 14.53
N THR A 178 -2.26 0.84 14.55
CA THR A 178 -1.25 0.24 13.67
C THR A 178 -1.81 -0.97 12.95
N PHE A 179 -1.36 -1.20 11.70
CA PHE A 179 -1.70 -2.36 10.87
C PHE A 179 -0.72 -2.46 9.70
N SER A 180 -0.84 -3.48 8.85
CA SER A 180 -0.07 -3.56 7.59
C SER A 180 -0.93 -3.72 6.34
N LEU A 181 -0.41 -3.24 5.22
CA LEU A 181 -0.92 -3.43 3.86
C LEU A 181 0.25 -3.78 2.92
N GLY A 182 0.15 -4.91 2.22
CA GLY A 182 1.16 -5.43 1.31
C GLY A 182 2.56 -5.53 1.94
N GLY A 183 2.64 -5.84 3.24
CA GLY A 183 3.89 -5.95 3.99
C GLY A 183 4.48 -4.61 4.47
N ILE A 184 3.77 -3.50 4.26
CA ILE A 184 4.14 -2.17 4.74
C ILE A 184 3.32 -1.85 5.99
N ALA A 185 3.97 -1.41 7.07
CA ALA A 185 3.28 -1.03 8.29
C ALA A 185 2.83 0.44 8.25
N PHE A 186 1.61 0.67 8.74
CA PHE A 186 0.99 1.97 8.84
C PHE A 186 0.69 2.32 10.31
N GLY A 187 0.74 3.60 10.62
CA GLY A 187 0.35 4.18 11.90
C GLY A 187 -0.66 5.31 11.69
N PHE A 188 -1.64 5.45 12.57
CA PHE A 188 -2.65 6.51 12.52
C PHE A 188 -2.95 7.05 13.92
N PHE A 189 -2.77 8.36 14.12
CA PHE A 189 -2.91 9.00 15.42
C PHE A 189 -3.19 10.51 15.30
N LEU A 190 -3.62 11.12 16.41
CA LEU A 190 -3.71 12.56 16.58
C LEU A 190 -2.40 13.09 17.18
N ASN A 191 -1.74 14.04 16.51
CA ASN A 191 -0.49 14.60 17.00
C ASN A 191 -0.71 15.74 18.03
N THR A 192 0.39 16.25 18.60
CA THR A 192 0.37 17.32 19.63
C THR A 192 -0.10 18.69 19.12
N SER A 193 -0.31 18.85 17.82
CA SER A 193 -0.80 20.08 17.19
C SER A 193 -2.25 19.94 16.71
N ASP A 194 -2.98 18.97 17.26
CA ASP A 194 -4.37 18.63 16.90
C ASP A 194 -4.56 18.35 15.41
N LYS A 195 -3.59 17.66 14.80
CA LYS A 195 -3.68 17.18 13.41
C LYS A 195 -3.62 15.67 13.35
N TRP A 196 -4.44 15.10 12.49
CA TRP A 196 -4.45 13.67 12.22
C TRP A 196 -3.28 13.31 11.33
N VAL A 197 -2.52 12.29 11.71
CA VAL A 197 -1.31 11.86 11.00
C VAL A 197 -1.44 10.40 10.63
N VAL A 198 -1.22 10.11 9.36
CA VAL A 198 -0.98 8.77 8.84
C VAL A 198 0.51 8.64 8.55
N GLN A 199 1.13 7.61 9.10
CA GLN A 199 2.55 7.33 8.90
C GLN A 199 2.75 5.99 8.21
N GLN A 200 3.77 5.92 7.37
CA GLN A 200 4.26 4.69 6.74
C GLN A 200 5.66 4.37 7.25
N ARG A 201 5.87 3.09 7.57
CA ARG A 201 7.17 2.55 7.99
C ARG A 201 7.81 1.78 6.84
N ASP A 202 8.99 2.21 6.41
CA ASP A 202 9.84 1.46 5.48
C ASP A 202 11.07 0.92 6.23
N ARG A 203 11.36 -0.38 6.10
CA ARG A 203 12.57 -1.06 6.66
C ARG A 203 12.95 -0.62 8.09
N ASN A 204 11.96 -0.60 8.99
CA ASN A 204 12.09 -0.28 10.43
C ASN A 204 12.15 1.21 10.80
N SER A 205 11.98 2.11 9.84
CA SER A 205 12.00 3.54 10.08
C SER A 205 10.73 4.20 9.55
N TRP A 206 10.14 5.07 10.37
CA TRP A 206 8.99 5.88 9.99
C TRP A 206 9.47 7.04 9.13
N HIS A 207 9.02 7.10 7.88
CA HIS A 207 9.62 8.00 6.87
C HIS A 207 8.62 8.92 6.18
N LYS A 208 7.38 8.45 5.98
CA LYS A 208 6.35 9.22 5.28
C LYS A 208 5.22 9.53 6.24
N ASN A 209 5.03 10.83 6.46
CA ASN A 209 3.92 11.36 7.25
C ASN A 209 3.01 12.15 6.31
N TRP A 210 1.78 11.71 6.20
CA TRP A 210 0.68 12.49 5.64
C TRP A 210 -0.12 13.01 6.82
N GLY A 211 -0.59 14.24 6.74
CA GLY A 211 -1.49 14.69 7.77
C GLY A 211 -2.57 15.62 7.29
N PHE A 212 -3.57 15.71 8.15
CA PHE A 212 -4.90 16.16 7.82
C PHE A 212 -5.42 17.03 8.95
N VAL A 213 -6.14 18.10 8.58
CA VAL A 213 -6.83 18.95 9.56
C VAL A 213 -8.08 18.25 10.08
N LEU A 214 -8.83 17.57 9.21
CA LEU A 214 -10.06 16.88 9.56
C LEU A 214 -9.84 15.37 9.74
N LEU A 215 -10.53 14.80 10.74
CA LEU A 215 -10.55 13.36 10.99
C LEU A 215 -11.08 12.59 9.78
N GLU A 216 -12.17 13.06 9.19
CA GLU A 216 -12.82 12.39 8.07
C GLU A 216 -11.89 12.27 6.86
N ASP A 217 -11.10 13.31 6.55
CA ASP A 217 -10.13 13.26 5.44
C ASP A 217 -9.03 12.22 5.70
N ALA A 218 -8.54 12.10 6.94
CA ALA A 218 -7.59 11.05 7.29
C ALA A 218 -8.20 9.65 7.19
N GLN A 219 -9.46 9.47 7.60
CA GLN A 219 -10.18 8.20 7.49
C GLN A 219 -10.44 7.84 6.01
N LYS A 220 -10.84 8.82 5.18
CA LYS A 220 -11.00 8.66 3.72
C LYS A 220 -9.69 8.25 3.07
N PHE A 221 -8.58 8.88 3.47
CA PHE A 221 -7.27 8.54 2.95
C PHE A 221 -6.86 7.11 3.29
N LEU A 222 -7.09 6.67 4.53
CA LEU A 222 -6.83 5.28 4.92
C LEU A 222 -7.73 4.28 4.18
N LEU A 223 -9.03 4.59 4.03
CA LEU A 223 -9.95 3.80 3.21
C LEU A 223 -9.44 3.68 1.78
N PHE A 224 -9.00 4.79 1.17
CA PHE A 224 -8.41 4.80 -0.17
C PHE A 224 -7.18 3.90 -0.27
N LEU A 225 -6.22 3.99 0.67
CA LEU A 225 -5.02 3.13 0.68
C LEU A 225 -5.36 1.64 0.81
N ILE A 226 -6.28 1.32 1.73
CA ILE A 226 -6.74 -0.06 1.99
C ILE A 226 -7.42 -0.63 0.74
N ALA A 227 -8.31 0.14 0.12
CA ALA A 227 -9.07 -0.30 -1.05
C ALA A 227 -8.18 -0.53 -2.26
N GLU A 228 -7.23 0.37 -2.53
CA GLU A 228 -6.29 0.26 -3.66
C GLU A 228 -5.43 -1.01 -3.58
N GLU A 229 -4.94 -1.36 -2.39
CA GLU A 229 -4.18 -2.61 -2.19
C GLU A 229 -5.05 -3.83 -2.48
N ALA A 230 -6.29 -3.85 -1.97
CA ALA A 230 -7.23 -4.95 -2.23
C ALA A 230 -7.59 -5.07 -3.71
N ARG A 231 -7.87 -3.94 -4.39
CA ARG A 231 -8.14 -3.91 -5.84
C ARG A 231 -6.97 -4.47 -6.63
N THR A 232 -5.75 -4.09 -6.27
CA THR A 232 -4.52 -4.60 -6.87
C THR A 232 -4.42 -6.13 -6.77
N LEU A 233 -4.65 -6.70 -5.58
CA LEU A 233 -4.65 -8.16 -5.37
C LEU A 233 -5.76 -8.88 -6.14
N ARG A 234 -6.86 -8.19 -6.44
CA ARG A 234 -7.95 -8.71 -7.29
C ARG A 234 -7.73 -8.49 -8.79
N GLY A 235 -6.58 -7.94 -9.18
CA GLY A 235 -6.30 -7.59 -10.58
C GLY A 235 -7.24 -6.51 -11.14
N LEU A 236 -7.89 -5.74 -10.25
CA LEU A 236 -8.73 -4.61 -10.61
C LEU A 236 -7.87 -3.35 -10.77
N PRO A 237 -8.24 -2.41 -11.65
CA PRO A 237 -7.53 -1.16 -11.78
C PRO A 237 -7.68 -0.31 -10.52
N ASN A 238 -6.59 0.33 -10.13
CA ASN A 238 -6.54 1.35 -9.09
C ASN A 238 -7.25 2.63 -9.57
N ILE A 239 -8.21 3.11 -8.78
CA ILE A 239 -8.98 4.33 -9.04
C ILE A 239 -8.04 5.54 -8.98
N GLY A 240 -7.14 5.57 -7.99
CA GLY A 240 -6.17 6.66 -7.82
C GLY A 240 -5.20 6.79 -9.01
N THR A 241 -4.92 5.70 -9.72
CA THR A 241 -4.12 5.72 -10.95
C THR A 241 -4.86 6.41 -12.10
N GLY A 242 -6.17 6.17 -12.21
CA GLY A 242 -7.04 6.89 -13.17
C GLY A 242 -7.09 8.38 -12.84
N TRP A 243 -7.40 8.73 -11.59
CA TRP A 243 -7.42 10.11 -11.13
C TRP A 243 -6.10 10.85 -11.36
N HIS A 244 -4.96 10.23 -11.04
CA HIS A 244 -3.68 10.88 -11.29
C HIS A 244 -3.43 11.16 -12.79
N ARG A 245 -3.84 10.23 -13.67
CA ARG A 245 -3.64 10.37 -15.11
C ARG A 245 -4.55 11.45 -15.72
N ASP A 246 -5.80 11.48 -15.28
CA ASP A 246 -6.82 12.36 -15.82
C ASP A 246 -6.74 13.78 -15.22
N LYS A 247 -5.99 13.94 -14.11
CA LYS A 247 -5.82 15.17 -13.34
C LYS A 247 -7.15 15.89 -12.98
N PRO A 248 -8.20 15.20 -12.49
CA PRO A 248 -9.50 15.80 -12.28
C PRO A 248 -9.58 16.62 -10.98
N ALA A 249 -8.49 17.27 -10.54
CA ALA A 249 -8.43 18.04 -9.29
C ALA A 249 -9.23 19.35 -9.41
N ASN A 250 -10.54 19.22 -9.55
CA ASN A 250 -11.48 20.33 -9.49
C ASN A 250 -11.43 20.89 -8.06
N GLY A 251 -11.40 22.22 -7.94
CA GLY A 251 -11.48 22.87 -6.64
C GLY A 251 -10.31 22.61 -5.68
N ILE A 252 -9.24 21.91 -6.08
CA ILE A 252 -8.06 21.61 -5.25
C ILE A 252 -6.80 22.15 -5.92
N GLU A 253 -6.01 22.90 -5.14
CA GLU A 253 -4.71 23.44 -5.56
C GLU A 253 -3.61 22.95 -4.61
N PHE A 254 -2.39 22.84 -5.14
CA PHE A 254 -1.22 22.45 -4.36
C PHE A 254 -0.29 23.65 -4.15
N ALA A 255 -0.02 23.97 -2.89
CA ALA A 255 0.97 24.97 -2.52
C ALA A 255 2.22 24.26 -2.00
N ARG A 256 3.41 24.63 -2.51
CA ARG A 256 4.67 24.03 -2.08
C ARG A 256 4.86 24.21 -0.57
N TYR A 257 5.14 23.13 0.14
CA TYR A 257 5.41 23.16 1.57
C TYR A 257 6.84 23.67 1.82
N PRO A 258 7.06 24.85 2.44
CA PRO A 258 8.39 25.46 2.51
C PRO A 258 9.36 24.80 3.51
N GLN A 259 8.83 24.07 4.50
CA GLN A 259 9.59 23.62 5.68
C GLN A 259 9.99 22.13 5.63
N ASP A 260 9.84 21.44 4.50
CA ASP A 260 10.10 20.00 4.40
C ASP A 260 11.15 19.69 3.33
N SER A 261 12.13 18.87 3.73
CA SER A 261 13.19 18.36 2.88
C SER A 261 12.77 17.12 2.05
N ARG A 262 11.55 16.61 2.25
CA ARG A 262 10.92 15.61 1.37
C ARG A 262 10.57 16.27 0.04
N ALA A 263 11.17 15.81 -1.05
CA ALA A 263 10.95 16.43 -2.36
C ALA A 263 9.49 16.26 -2.78
N GLY A 264 8.82 17.40 -2.95
CA GLY A 264 7.44 17.46 -3.39
C GLY A 264 6.42 17.43 -2.26
N ALA A 265 6.78 17.71 -1.00
CA ALA A 265 5.74 17.97 0.00
C ALA A 265 4.92 19.21 -0.39
N VAL A 266 3.60 19.08 -0.38
CA VAL A 266 2.64 20.13 -0.70
C VAL A 266 1.61 20.25 0.41
N PHE A 267 1.13 21.47 0.60
CA PHE A 267 -0.19 21.70 1.18
C PHE A 267 -1.25 21.47 0.12
N VAL A 268 -2.28 20.72 0.50
CA VAL A 268 -3.51 20.57 -0.28
C VAL A 268 -4.48 21.64 0.16
N CYS A 269 -4.89 22.51 -0.74
CA CYS A 269 -5.76 23.66 -0.45
C CYS A 269 -7.01 23.62 -1.32
N HIS A 270 -8.09 24.23 -0.86
CA HIS A 270 -9.17 24.60 -1.77
C HIS A 270 -8.68 25.66 -2.77
N ALA A 271 -9.15 25.56 -4.01
CA ALA A 271 -8.80 26.49 -5.07
C ALA A 271 -9.08 27.94 -4.66
N GLY A 272 -8.09 28.82 -4.81
CA GLY A 272 -8.18 30.21 -4.41
C GLY A 272 -7.94 30.50 -2.92
N SER A 273 -7.79 29.47 -2.07
CA SER A 273 -7.36 29.64 -0.68
C SER A 273 -5.83 29.63 -0.57
N LYS A 274 -5.26 30.68 0.01
CA LYS A 274 -3.80 30.83 0.19
C LYS A 274 -3.33 30.59 1.63
N SER A 275 -4.25 30.47 2.58
CA SER A 275 -3.93 30.36 4.01
C SER A 275 -4.53 29.14 4.71
N GLU A 276 -5.50 28.47 4.08
CA GLU A 276 -6.14 27.27 4.65
C GLU A 276 -5.77 26.05 3.81
N TYR A 277 -5.23 25.03 4.47
CA TYR A 277 -4.91 23.74 3.87
C TYR A 277 -5.72 22.65 4.56
N LEU A 278 -6.11 21.65 3.78
CA LEU A 278 -6.83 20.46 4.21
C LEU A 278 -5.87 19.40 4.73
N ALA A 279 -4.73 19.28 4.05
CA ALA A 279 -3.73 18.28 4.32
C ALA A 279 -2.33 18.73 3.93
N TRP A 280 -1.32 18.03 4.45
CA TRP A 280 0.05 18.09 3.94
C TRP A 280 0.52 16.67 3.60
N MET A 281 1.03 16.51 2.38
CA MET A 281 1.41 15.21 1.83
C MET A 281 2.42 15.37 0.69
N ASP A 282 3.01 14.29 0.20
CA ASP A 282 3.77 14.36 -1.04
C ASP A 282 2.83 14.60 -2.24
N GLU A 283 3.30 15.37 -3.22
CA GLU A 283 2.53 15.84 -4.37
C GLU A 283 1.98 14.69 -5.22
N TRP A 284 2.70 13.58 -5.31
CA TRP A 284 2.24 12.41 -6.04
C TRP A 284 0.99 11.82 -5.36
N GLU A 285 1.01 11.63 -4.05
CA GLU A 285 -0.18 11.18 -3.31
C GLU A 285 -1.29 12.23 -3.27
N ALA A 286 -0.94 13.51 -3.15
CA ALA A 286 -1.90 14.61 -3.27
C ALA A 286 -2.67 14.54 -4.58
N THR A 287 -1.97 14.31 -5.69
CA THR A 287 -2.56 14.21 -7.01
C THR A 287 -3.46 12.98 -7.14
N ARG A 288 -3.04 11.83 -6.59
CA ARG A 288 -3.83 10.59 -6.61
C ARG A 288 -5.09 10.67 -5.73
N PHE A 289 -5.05 11.42 -4.64
CA PHE A 289 -6.13 11.48 -3.66
C PHE A 289 -7.00 12.74 -3.81
N ALA A 290 -6.59 13.75 -4.59
CA ALA A 290 -7.28 15.04 -4.70
C ALA A 290 -8.82 14.94 -4.86
N PRO A 291 -9.37 14.07 -5.74
CA PRO A 291 -10.82 13.97 -5.90
C PRO A 291 -11.56 13.52 -4.63
N ALA A 292 -10.92 12.75 -3.76
CA ALA A 292 -11.52 12.27 -2.51
C ALA A 292 -11.82 13.38 -1.49
N PHE A 293 -11.20 14.56 -1.62
CA PHE A 293 -11.55 15.71 -0.78
C PHE A 293 -12.94 16.26 -1.07
N GLU A 294 -13.49 16.05 -2.27
CA GLU A 294 -14.84 16.50 -2.65
C GLU A 294 -15.95 15.52 -2.21
N HIS A 295 -15.59 14.36 -1.68
CA HIS A 295 -16.53 13.30 -1.30
C HIS A 295 -16.64 13.13 0.21
N GLY A 296 -17.83 12.76 0.69
CA GLY A 296 -17.99 12.21 2.03
C GLY A 296 -17.43 10.78 2.11
N TYR A 297 -17.20 10.28 3.33
CA TYR A 297 -16.64 8.93 3.52
C TYR A 297 -17.42 7.83 2.78
N ASN A 298 -18.76 7.85 2.86
CA ASN A 298 -19.60 6.84 2.24
C ASN A 298 -19.62 6.94 0.70
N ASP A 299 -19.56 8.15 0.15
CA ASP A 299 -19.50 8.37 -1.30
C ASP A 299 -18.17 7.83 -1.86
N LEU A 300 -17.06 8.13 -1.16
CA LEU A 300 -15.75 7.59 -1.52
C LEU A 300 -15.75 6.05 -1.42
N HIS A 301 -16.35 5.48 -0.39
CA HIS A 301 -16.49 4.04 -0.25
C HIS A 301 -17.23 3.43 -1.45
N ALA A 302 -18.33 4.05 -1.90
CA ALA A 302 -19.08 3.61 -3.06
C ALA A 302 -18.24 3.65 -4.35
N ILE A 303 -17.52 4.74 -4.59
CA ILE A 303 -16.61 4.89 -5.74
C ILE A 303 -15.52 3.82 -5.72
N LEU A 304 -14.87 3.60 -4.57
CA LEU A 304 -13.82 2.59 -4.44
C LEU A 304 -14.34 1.18 -4.68
N SER A 305 -15.62 0.94 -4.37
CA SER A 305 -16.31 -0.34 -4.55
C SER A 305 -16.71 -0.64 -6.00
N GLU A 306 -16.53 0.30 -6.93
CA GLU A 306 -16.89 0.10 -8.34
C GLU A 306 -16.17 -1.11 -8.97
N GLY A 307 -16.93 -1.99 -9.61
CA GLY A 307 -16.42 -3.23 -10.21
C GLY A 307 -16.21 -4.37 -9.22
N ILE A 308 -16.50 -4.17 -7.93
CA ILE A 308 -16.49 -5.23 -6.90
C ILE A 308 -17.91 -5.76 -6.71
N PRO A 309 -18.15 -7.09 -6.79
CA PRO A 309 -19.46 -7.66 -6.53
C PRO A 309 -19.94 -7.34 -5.10
N SER A 310 -21.19 -6.89 -4.96
CA SER A 310 -21.78 -6.58 -3.64
C SER A 310 -21.77 -7.78 -2.69
N ALA A 311 -21.90 -9.01 -3.23
CA ALA A 311 -21.84 -10.25 -2.47
C ALA A 311 -20.48 -10.51 -1.79
N TRP A 312 -19.42 -9.77 -2.15
CA TRP A 312 -18.13 -9.87 -1.47
C TRP A 312 -18.06 -8.99 -0.21
N PHE A 313 -19.02 -8.08 -0.03
CA PHE A 313 -19.14 -7.28 1.19
C PHE A 313 -19.94 -8.05 2.24
N VAL A 314 -19.22 -8.72 3.14
CA VAL A 314 -19.81 -9.41 4.30
C VAL A 314 -20.10 -8.43 5.43
N GLU A 315 -21.09 -8.72 6.27
CA GLU A 315 -21.34 -7.94 7.49
C GLU A 315 -20.20 -8.12 8.50
N ILE A 316 -19.84 -7.03 9.16
CA ILE A 316 -18.86 -6.96 10.24
C ILE A 316 -19.58 -6.37 11.45
N GLU A 317 -19.61 -7.11 12.56
CA GLU A 317 -20.33 -6.76 13.80
C GLU A 317 -19.65 -5.62 14.57
#